data_AF-Q82PJ7-F1
#
_entry.id   AF-Q82PJ7-F1
#
_cell.length_a   1.000
_cell.length_b   1.000
_cell.length_c   1.000
_cell.angle_alpha   90.00
_cell.angle_beta   90.00
_cell.angle_gamma   90.00
#
_symmetry.space_group_name_H-M   'P 1'
#
loop_
_entity.id
_entity.type
_entity.pdbx_description
1 polymer ?
#
loop_
_entity_poly.entity_id
_entity_poly.type
_entity_poly.pdbx_seq_one_letter_code
_entity_poly.pdbx_strand_id
1 'polypeptide(L)'
;MSIGTCARAFGSPCVHEHACVRCSLLRPDPAQRTGLVDIRDNLIARIDEAEREGWLGEVEGLQVSLTGAEEKLAQLDRRRGSHAVVDLGIPTPSRGAKDSTAKGDC
;
A
#
# COMPACT_ATOMS: atom_id res chain seq x y z
N MET A 1 -2.61 11.07 -14.41
CA MET A 1 -2.30 9.63 -14.54
C MET A 1 -2.17 9.08 -13.12
N SER A 2 -2.96 8.08 -12.74
CA SER A 2 -2.95 7.56 -11.36
C SER A 2 -1.94 6.42 -11.23
N ILE A 3 -1.04 6.50 -10.25
CA ILE A 3 0.01 5.48 -9.96
C ILE A 3 -0.59 4.20 -9.34
N GLY A 4 -1.89 4.22 -9.04
CA GLY A 4 -2.62 3.07 -8.53
C GLY A 4 -4.00 3.48 -8.01
N THR A 5 -4.51 2.71 -7.06
CA THR A 5 -5.84 2.92 -6.47
C THR A 5 -5.71 3.24 -4.99
N CYS A 6 -6.38 4.29 -4.52
CA CYS A 6 -6.49 4.57 -3.09
C CYS A 6 -7.49 3.60 -2.45
N ALA A 7 -7.12 2.93 -1.36
CA ALA A 7 -7.99 1.99 -0.64
C ALA A 7 -9.04 2.68 0.26
N ARG A 8 -9.33 3.96 0.02
CA ARG A 8 -10.43 4.65 0.72
C ARG A 8 -11.77 4.01 0.34
N ALA A 9 -12.69 4.01 1.29
CA ALA A 9 -14.04 3.49 1.08
C ALA A 9 -14.74 4.21 -0.08
N PHE A 10 -15.65 3.49 -0.73
CA PHE A 10 -16.49 3.97 -1.83
C PHE A 10 -15.72 4.49 -3.07
N GLY A 11 -14.45 4.09 -3.25
CA GLY A 11 -13.67 4.46 -4.44
C GLY A 11 -13.34 5.95 -4.54
N SER A 12 -13.43 6.69 -3.42
CA SER A 12 -13.12 8.12 -3.39
C SER A 12 -11.65 8.38 -3.81
N PRO A 13 -11.40 9.32 -4.74
CA PRO A 13 -10.03 9.64 -5.16
C PRO A 13 -9.22 10.17 -3.97
N CYS A 14 -7.90 9.99 -4.03
CA CYS A 14 -7.04 10.60 -3.01
C CYS A 14 -7.24 12.14 -3.07
N VAL A 15 -7.47 12.80 -1.92
CA VAL A 15 -7.51 14.29 -1.83
C VAL A 15 -6.20 14.91 -2.31
N HIS A 16 -5.17 14.08 -2.36
CA HIS A 16 -3.87 14.38 -2.92
C HIS A 16 -3.90 14.18 -4.43
N GLU A 17 -4.55 15.11 -5.13
CA GLU A 17 -4.69 15.14 -6.60
C GLU A 17 -3.34 14.90 -7.32
N HIS A 18 -2.21 15.23 -6.67
CA HIS A 18 -0.85 14.97 -7.15
C HIS A 18 0.11 14.28 -6.15
N ALA A 19 -0.24 14.10 -4.87
CA ALA A 19 0.66 13.56 -3.83
C ALA A 19 0.38 12.10 -3.44
N CYS A 20 -0.25 11.35 -4.34
CA CYS A 20 -0.69 9.99 -4.08
C CYS A 20 0.49 9.05 -3.66
N VAL A 21 1.74 9.36 -4.04
CA VAL A 21 2.94 8.62 -3.59
C VAL A 21 3.15 8.65 -2.07
N ARG A 22 2.77 9.74 -1.40
CA ARG A 22 2.81 9.88 0.07
C ARG A 22 1.58 9.26 0.75
N CYS A 23 0.56 8.87 -0.01
CA CYS A 23 -0.67 8.35 0.58
C CYS A 23 -0.45 6.94 1.12
N SER A 24 -0.60 6.76 2.43
CA SER A 24 -0.46 5.44 3.08
C SER A 24 -1.47 4.41 2.55
N LEU A 25 -2.65 4.87 2.11
CA LEU A 25 -3.70 4.03 1.54
C LEU A 25 -3.55 3.76 0.04
N LEU A 26 -2.56 4.36 -0.64
CA LEU A 26 -2.31 4.05 -2.05
C LEU A 26 -1.84 2.60 -2.20
N ARG A 27 -2.62 1.83 -2.95
CA ARG A 27 -2.26 0.52 -3.49
C ARG A 27 -1.63 0.74 -4.87
N PRO A 28 -0.30 0.55 -5.03
CA PRO A 28 0.36 0.77 -6.31
C PRO A 28 -0.08 -0.29 -7.34
N ASP A 29 -0.26 0.16 -8.58
CA ASP A 29 -0.51 -0.70 -9.74
C ASP A 29 0.83 -1.29 -10.24
N PRO A 30 0.99 -2.62 -10.32
CA PRO A 30 2.19 -3.24 -10.87
C PRO A 30 2.56 -2.77 -12.29
N ALA A 31 1.58 -2.37 -13.11
CA ALA A 31 1.83 -1.83 -14.45
C ALA A 31 2.51 -0.45 -14.42
N GLN A 32 2.39 0.28 -13.31
CA GLN A 32 2.97 1.62 -13.11
C GLN A 32 4.35 1.57 -12.42
N ARG A 33 4.98 0.39 -12.31
CA ARG A 33 6.31 0.26 -11.66
C ARG A 33 7.35 1.18 -12.30
N THR A 34 7.39 1.27 -13.63
CA THR A 34 8.33 2.16 -14.34
C THR A 34 8.09 3.62 -13.96
N GLY A 35 6.83 4.07 -13.95
CA GLY A 35 6.51 5.44 -13.52
C GLY A 35 6.90 5.73 -12.07
N LEU A 36 6.80 4.75 -11.16
CA LEU A 36 7.28 4.90 -9.78
C LEU A 36 8.82 5.03 -9.71
N VAL A 37 9.55 4.31 -10.57
CA VAL A 37 11.00 4.44 -10.69
C VAL A 37 11.37 5.83 -11.20
N ASP A 38 10.68 6.32 -12.24
CA ASP A 38 10.90 7.66 -12.79
C ASP A 38 10.66 8.75 -11.73
N ILE A 39 9.61 8.59 -10.91
CA ILE A 39 9.32 9.50 -9.79
C ILE A 39 10.45 9.47 -8.76
N ARG A 40 10.93 8.29 -8.37
CA ARG A 40 12.04 8.14 -7.42
C ARG A 40 13.30 8.86 -7.94
N ASP A 41 13.66 8.61 -9.19
CA ASP A 41 14.89 9.16 -9.79
C ASP A 41 14.79 10.68 -9.94
N ASN A 42 13.61 11.19 -10.29
CA ASN A 42 13.35 12.63 -10.29
C ASN A 42 13.48 13.26 -8.89
N LEU A 43 12.95 12.60 -7.86
CA LEU A 43 13.04 13.08 -6.48
C LEU A 43 14.49 13.15 -5.99
N ILE A 44 15.30 12.14 -6.31
CA ILE A 44 16.75 12.13 -6.01
C ILE A 44 17.42 13.33 -6.67
N ALA A 45 17.21 13.52 -7.98
CA ALA A 45 17.80 14.66 -8.71
C ALA A 45 17.36 16.02 -8.13
N ARG A 46 16.10 16.13 -7.67
CA ARG A 46 15.58 17.34 -7.04
C ARG A 46 16.16 17.58 -5.64
N ILE A 47 16.41 16.53 -4.87
CA ILE A 47 17.09 16.64 -3.57
C ILE A 47 18.52 17.12 -3.79
N ASP A 48 19.26 16.51 -4.72
CA ASP A 48 20.65 16.90 -5.01
C ASP A 48 20.75 18.38 -5.44
N GLU A 49 19.79 18.86 -6.24
CA GLU A 49 19.72 20.28 -6.61
C GLU A 49 19.41 21.19 -5.42
N ALA A 50 18.39 20.84 -4.63
CA ALA A 50 18.02 21.64 -3.46
C ALA A 50 19.15 21.70 -2.42
N GLU A 51 19.93 20.64 -2.26
CA GLU A 51 21.12 20.62 -1.41
C GLU A 51 22.24 21.52 -1.96
N ARG A 52 22.50 21.49 -3.28
CA ARG A 52 23.49 22.37 -3.92
C ARG A 52 23.14 23.85 -3.78
N GLU A 53 21.87 24.18 -3.96
CA GLU A 53 21.37 25.57 -3.90
C GLU A 53 21.03 26.03 -2.48
N GLY A 54 21.17 25.16 -1.48
CA GLY A 54 20.91 25.47 -0.06
C GLY A 54 19.43 25.66 0.29
N TRP A 55 18.51 25.10 -0.50
CA TRP A 55 17.07 25.15 -0.28
C TRP A 55 16.60 24.11 0.73
N LEU A 56 17.10 24.20 1.96
CA LEU A 56 16.85 23.21 3.03
C LEU A 56 15.37 22.99 3.33
N GLY A 57 14.53 24.03 3.17
CA GLY A 57 13.07 23.91 3.36
C GLY A 57 12.38 23.03 2.31
N GLU A 58 12.94 22.89 1.11
CA GLU A 58 12.41 22.00 0.08
C GLU A 58 12.90 20.56 0.25
N VAL A 59 14.14 20.38 0.72
CA VAL A 59 14.79 19.06 0.90
C VAL A 59 13.95 18.15 1.77
N GLU A 60 13.48 18.61 2.93
CA GLU A 60 12.69 17.79 3.86
C GLU A 60 11.41 17.25 3.20
N GLY A 61 10.69 18.11 2.47
CA GLY A 61 9.50 17.70 1.73
C GLY A 61 9.82 16.70 0.63
N LEU A 62 10.92 16.88 -0.08
CA LEU A 62 11.35 15.96 -1.15
C LEU A 62 11.75 14.59 -0.59
N GLN A 63 12.46 14.54 0.55
CA GLN A 63 12.83 13.30 1.23
C GLN A 63 11.59 12.50 1.65
N VAL A 64 10.56 13.15 2.19
CA VAL A 64 9.29 12.46 2.54
C VAL A 64 8.64 11.84 1.31
N SER A 65 8.67 12.53 0.15
CA SER A 65 8.18 11.95 -1.10
C SER A 65 9.02 10.77 -1.57
N LEU A 66 10.34 10.84 -1.42
CA LEU A 66 11.27 9.78 -1.83
C LEU A 66 11.02 8.50 -1.03
N THR A 67 10.94 8.61 0.29
CA THR A 67 10.57 7.49 1.18
C THR A 67 9.25 6.87 0.75
N GLY A 68 8.22 7.69 0.46
CA GLY A 68 6.94 7.21 -0.05
C GLY A 68 7.07 6.42 -1.36
N ALA A 69 7.89 6.89 -2.30
CA ALA A 69 8.11 6.22 -3.59
C ALA A 69 8.79 4.85 -3.41
N GLU A 70 9.84 4.81 -2.59
CA GLU A 70 10.58 3.59 -2.26
C GLU A 70 9.70 2.55 -1.55
N GLU A 71 8.87 2.98 -0.60
CA GLU A 71 7.90 2.11 0.06
C GLU A 71 6.92 1.48 -0.95
N LYS A 72 6.43 2.24 -1.94
CA LYS A 72 5.53 1.70 -2.96
C LYS A 72 6.24 0.71 -3.88
N LEU A 73 7.49 0.96 -4.25
CA LEU A 73 8.30 -0.01 -5.00
C LEU A 73 8.51 -1.30 -4.20
N ALA A 74 8.88 -1.18 -2.92
CA ALA A 74 9.04 -2.33 -2.03
C ALA A 74 7.72 -3.11 -1.84
N GLN A 75 6.56 -2.45 -1.87
CA GLN A 75 5.27 -3.13 -1.88
C GLN A 75 5.03 -3.94 -3.15
N LEU A 76 5.42 -3.42 -4.33
CA LEU A 76 5.31 -4.15 -5.59
C LEU A 76 6.23 -5.37 -5.63
N ASP A 77 7.46 -5.21 -5.13
CA ASP A 77 8.44 -6.30 -5.09
C ASP A 77 7.99 -7.43 -4.14
N ARG A 78 7.45 -7.08 -2.96
CA ARG A 78 6.84 -8.05 -2.03
C ARG A 78 5.70 -8.84 -2.67
N ARG A 79 4.82 -8.19 -3.45
CA ARG A 79 3.71 -8.88 -4.14
C ARG A 79 4.19 -9.87 -5.18
N ARG A 80 5.25 -9.54 -5.92
CA ARG A 80 5.87 -10.47 -6.89
C ARG A 80 6.41 -11.72 -6.18
N GLY A 81 7.00 -11.57 -4.99
CA GLY A 81 7.49 -12.69 -4.18
C GLY A 81 6.40 -13.50 -3.46
N SER A 82 5.32 -12.84 -3.00
CA SER A 82 4.23 -13.47 -2.23
C SER A 82 3.18 -14.21 -3.06
N HIS A 83 3.39 -14.45 -4.36
CA HIS A 83 2.58 -15.42 -5.11
C HIS A 83 2.79 -16.88 -4.65
N ALA A 84 3.65 -17.12 -3.65
CA ALA A 84 3.61 -18.35 -2.88
C ALA A 84 2.20 -18.51 -2.27
N VAL A 85 1.42 -19.43 -2.83
CA VAL A 85 0.09 -19.79 -2.35
C VAL A 85 0.20 -20.12 -0.86
N VAL A 86 -0.33 -19.23 -0.01
CA VAL A 86 -0.51 -19.53 1.41
C VAL A 86 -1.81 -20.32 1.50
N ASP A 87 -1.69 -21.63 1.68
CA ASP A 87 -2.84 -22.48 2.02
C ASP A 87 -3.27 -22.11 3.44
N LEU A 88 -4.37 -21.35 3.55
CA LEU A 88 -4.91 -20.91 4.83
C LEU A 88 -5.72 -22.01 5.53
N GLY A 89 -5.87 -23.19 4.91
CA GLY A 89 -6.73 -24.26 5.40
C GLY A 89 -8.20 -23.83 5.45
N ILE A 90 -9.12 -24.80 5.45
CA ILE A 90 -10.52 -24.51 5.77
C ILE A 90 -10.68 -24.58 7.29
N PRO A 91 -11.08 -23.50 7.98
CA PRO A 91 -11.37 -23.57 9.40
C PRO A 91 -12.56 -24.51 9.62
N THR A 92 -12.31 -25.67 10.22
CA THR A 92 -13.37 -26.60 10.59
C THR A 92 -14.14 -26.02 11.77
N PRO A 93 -15.45 -25.72 11.66
CA PRO A 93 -16.22 -25.28 12.80
C PRO A 93 -16.25 -26.41 13.83
N SER A 94 -15.69 -26.15 15.02
CA SER A 94 -15.79 -27.08 16.16
C SER A 94 -17.26 -27.25 16.49
N ARG A 95 -17.78 -28.46 16.29
CA ARG A 95 -19.18 -28.82 16.54
C ARG A 95 -19.39 -28.84 18.06
N GLY A 96 -19.72 -27.68 18.63
CA GLY A 96 -20.17 -27.54 20.01
C GLY A 96 -21.39 -28.41 20.26
N ALA A 97 -21.34 -29.11 21.40
CA ALA A 97 -22.25 -30.15 21.87
C ALA A 97 -23.74 -29.87 21.64
N LYS A 98 -24.46 -30.91 21.22
CA LYS A 98 -25.93 -30.97 21.17
C LYS A 98 -26.38 -31.73 22.42
N ASP A 99 -26.79 -31.02 23.44
CA ASP A 99 -27.39 -31.62 24.64
C ASP A 99 -28.91 -31.54 24.48
N SER A 100 -29.45 -32.37 23.58
CA SER A 100 -30.90 -32.57 23.49
C SER A 100 -31.31 -33.55 24.58
N THR A 101 -31.87 -33.05 25.69
CA THR A 101 -32.79 -33.84 26.52
C THR A 101 -34.06 -33.02 26.75
N ALA A 102 -34.94 -33.03 25.75
CA ALA A 102 -36.36 -32.88 25.99
C ALA A 102 -36.92 -34.29 26.23
N LYS A 103 -37.38 -34.56 27.46
CA LYS A 103 -38.26 -35.69 27.76
C LYS A 103 -39.37 -35.16 28.67
N GLY A 104 -40.49 -34.79 28.05
CA GLY A 104 -41.80 -34.82 28.68
C GLY A 104 -42.44 -36.19 28.47
N ASP A 105 -43.19 -36.64 29.49
CA ASP A 105 -44.30 -37.62 29.57
C ASP A 105 -44.31 -38.13 31.03
N CYS A 106 -45.37 -38.08 31.84
CA CYS A 106 -46.80 -37.85 31.66
C CYS A 106 -47.34 -36.92 32.76
#